data_AF-A0A261QEF6-F1
#
_entry.id   AF-A0A261QEF6-F1
#
_cell.length_a   1.000
_cell.length_b   1.000
_cell.length_c   1.000
_cell.angle_alpha   90.00
_cell.angle_beta   90.00
_cell.angle_gamma   90.00
#
_symmetry.space_group_name_H-M   'P 1'
#
loop_
_entity.id
_entity.type
_entity.pdbx_description
1 polymer ?
#
loop_
_entity_poly.entity_id
_entity_poly.type
_entity_poly.pdbx_seq_one_letter_code
_entity_poly.pdbx_strand_id
1 'polypeptide(L)'
;MRFENRPYVTGDIVTGEVHIQGGEVEQKINNLSVRLMMSVTTKEGKVTREVTSVPLAGAGVISAKELRVIPFTYTIPLNLPVSRHKVSYYFDTQLDIDGGFDRTDVDHLMVNVPKPVRAIFQALEHLGFRETANSGKLDKYGQEFAFSPTEMFSGQVNEVELRFAYEDTGVYVWMEVDCRQGYQEIEAKKEFFLENLVLQSETQLVKLLQQYITEAIENPYMYKQPFSYKSNSSYRGTHGSSLNGMVGGLAIGILGSMLLSEIMDNLGEVAENAGEVFGFEEDDFEENDFEDDGDDGGFFDFGDDGGFDGGDD
;
A
#
# COMPACT_ATOMS: atom_id res chain seq x y z
N MET A 1 23.86 -12.26 -4.62
CA MET A 1 23.17 -13.40 -5.25
C MET A 1 23.19 -13.17 -6.76
N ARG A 2 22.74 -14.12 -7.59
CA ARG A 2 22.54 -13.90 -9.03
C ARG A 2 21.16 -14.36 -9.45
N PHE A 3 20.39 -13.49 -10.09
CA PHE A 3 19.11 -13.82 -10.70
C PHE A 3 18.92 -13.00 -11.98
N GLU A 4 17.91 -13.35 -12.78
CA GLU A 4 17.60 -12.62 -14.01
C GLU A 4 17.18 -11.17 -13.69
N ASN A 5 17.99 -10.20 -14.12
CA ASN A 5 17.69 -8.79 -13.93
C ASN A 5 16.69 -8.30 -15.00
N ARG A 6 15.41 -8.55 -14.74
CA ARG A 6 14.29 -8.06 -15.55
C ARG A 6 13.23 -7.41 -14.66
N PRO A 7 12.31 -6.61 -15.23
CA PRO A 7 11.08 -6.26 -14.53
C PRO A 7 10.30 -7.55 -14.21
N TYR A 8 9.94 -7.71 -12.94
CA TYR A 8 8.99 -8.71 -12.49
C TYR A 8 7.62 -8.08 -12.30
N VAL A 9 6.56 -8.88 -12.24
CA VAL A 9 5.25 -8.41 -11.77
C VAL A 9 4.86 -9.18 -10.51
N THR A 10 3.86 -8.70 -9.78
CA THR A 10 3.33 -9.44 -8.63
C THR A 10 2.86 -10.84 -9.08
N GLY A 11 3.16 -11.87 -8.28
CA GLY A 11 2.93 -13.27 -8.62
C GLY A 11 4.03 -13.95 -9.46
N ASP A 12 4.98 -13.20 -10.04
CA ASP A 12 6.12 -13.82 -10.73
C ASP A 12 7.01 -14.61 -9.75
N ILE A 13 7.67 -15.63 -10.28
CA ILE A 13 8.70 -16.40 -9.58
C ILE A 13 10.08 -15.87 -9.96
N VAL A 14 10.82 -15.36 -8.97
CA VAL A 14 12.25 -15.07 -9.08
C VAL A 14 13.01 -16.37 -8.89
N THR A 15 13.85 -16.72 -9.87
CA THR A 15 14.77 -17.87 -9.79
C THR A 15 16.20 -17.37 -9.88
N GLY A 16 17.06 -17.86 -8.99
CA GLY A 16 18.45 -17.44 -8.93
C GLY A 16 19.32 -18.42 -8.18
N GLU A 17 20.55 -17.99 -7.90
CA GLU A 17 21.57 -18.76 -7.23
C GLU A 17 22.37 -17.87 -6.27
N VAL A 18 22.63 -18.39 -5.07
CA VAL A 18 23.60 -17.81 -4.15
C VAL A 18 24.94 -18.52 -4.34
N HIS A 19 25.96 -17.75 -4.70
CA HIS A 19 27.31 -18.24 -4.93
C HIS A 19 28.17 -17.90 -3.72
N ILE A 20 28.72 -18.91 -3.06
CA ILE A 20 29.60 -18.75 -1.90
C ILE A 20 30.98 -19.25 -2.28
N GLN A 21 32.00 -18.44 -2.01
CA GLN A 21 33.40 -18.80 -2.20
C GLN A 21 34.11 -18.82 -0.84
N GLY A 22 34.67 -19.98 -0.50
CA GLY A 22 35.51 -20.14 0.69
C GLY A 22 36.77 -19.27 0.60
N GLY A 23 37.22 -18.78 1.76
CA GLY A 23 38.43 -17.97 1.90
C GLY A 23 39.74 -18.77 1.72
N GLU A 24 40.80 -18.31 2.37
CA GLU A 24 42.09 -19.00 2.39
C GLU A 24 42.11 -20.22 3.32
N VAL A 25 41.22 -20.25 4.30
CA VAL A 25 41.12 -21.31 5.31
C VAL A 25 39.69 -21.84 5.36
N GLU A 26 39.54 -23.01 5.96
CA GLU A 26 38.24 -23.59 6.27
C GLU A 26 37.46 -22.69 7.25
N GLN A 27 36.17 -22.52 6.99
CA GLN A 27 35.26 -21.73 7.82
C GLN A 27 33.95 -22.48 8.02
N LYS A 28 33.27 -22.22 9.14
CA LYS A 28 31.94 -22.77 9.42
C LYS A 28 30.88 -21.69 9.19
N ILE A 29 29.91 -22.00 8.35
CA ILE A 29 28.73 -21.17 8.08
C ILE A 29 27.64 -21.59 9.05
N ASN A 30 27.16 -20.66 9.88
CA ASN A 30 26.06 -20.90 10.81
C ASN A 30 24.71 -20.86 10.08
N ASN A 31 24.51 -19.83 9.26
CA ASN A 31 23.26 -19.60 8.57
C ASN A 31 23.47 -18.88 7.23
N LEU A 32 22.55 -19.13 6.30
CA LEU A 32 22.42 -18.40 5.05
C LEU A 32 20.94 -18.06 4.85
N SER A 33 20.63 -16.79 4.62
CA SER A 33 19.30 -16.36 4.25
C SER A 33 19.32 -15.28 3.18
N VAL A 34 18.20 -15.12 2.48
CA VAL A 34 17.97 -14.00 1.57
C VAL A 34 16.73 -13.28 2.05
N ARG A 35 16.87 -12.00 2.39
CA ARG A 35 15.78 -11.14 2.81
C ARG A 35 15.28 -10.33 1.64
N LEU A 36 13.97 -10.23 1.46
CA LEU A 36 13.39 -9.21 0.59
C LEU A 36 13.17 -7.96 1.41
N MET A 37 13.81 -6.86 1.01
CA MET A 37 13.67 -5.56 1.65
C MET A 37 12.83 -4.64 0.76
N MET A 38 11.94 -3.88 1.38
CA MET A 38 11.16 -2.81 0.75
C MET A 38 11.57 -1.49 1.37
N SER A 39 11.82 -0.49 0.52
CA SER A 39 12.06 0.88 0.95
C SER A 39 11.01 1.82 0.39
N VAL A 40 10.49 2.69 1.26
CA VAL A 40 9.53 3.74 0.92
C VAL A 40 10.12 5.10 1.27
N THR A 41 10.04 6.04 0.33
CA THR A 41 10.45 7.43 0.54
C THR A 41 9.22 8.26 0.92
N THR A 42 9.22 8.78 2.15
CA THR A 42 8.22 9.71 2.68
C THR A 42 8.79 11.13 2.74
N LYS A 43 8.01 12.09 3.27
CA LYS A 43 8.48 13.47 3.46
C LYS A 43 9.59 13.57 4.53
N GLU A 44 9.55 12.69 5.53
CA GLU A 44 10.48 12.67 6.66
C GLU A 44 11.77 11.89 6.37
N GLY A 45 11.75 11.05 5.33
CA GLY A 45 12.94 10.32 4.88
C GLY A 45 12.61 8.98 4.24
N LYS A 46 13.63 8.14 4.12
CA LYS A 46 13.50 6.79 3.58
C LYS A 46 13.31 5.80 4.71
N VAL A 47 12.18 5.11 4.73
CA VAL A 47 11.95 3.99 5.64
C VAL A 47 12.18 2.68 4.91
N THR A 48 12.80 1.70 5.59
CA THR A 48 13.11 0.39 5.01
C THR A 48 12.66 -0.71 5.94
N ARG A 49 11.94 -1.69 5.40
CA ARG A 49 11.35 -2.80 6.14
C ARG A 49 11.64 -4.13 5.43
N GLU A 50 11.85 -5.17 6.23
CA GLU A 50 11.97 -6.54 5.73
C GLU A 50 10.58 -7.06 5.37
N VAL A 51 10.37 -7.42 4.12
CA VAL A 51 9.13 -8.05 3.65
C VAL A 51 9.06 -9.50 4.10
N THR A 52 10.16 -10.22 3.93
CA THR A 52 10.29 -11.63 4.33
C THR A 52 11.75 -12.04 4.36
N SER A 53 12.05 -13.12 5.07
CA SER A 53 13.36 -13.76 5.12
C SER A 53 13.23 -15.22 4.70
N VAL A 54 13.98 -15.60 3.67
CA VAL A 54 14.01 -16.95 3.11
C VAL A 54 15.29 -17.65 3.58
N PRO A 55 15.20 -18.61 4.52
CA PRO A 55 16.37 -19.39 4.90
C PRO A 55 16.78 -20.34 3.77
N LEU A 56 18.08 -20.51 3.58
CA LEU A 56 18.66 -21.37 2.54
C LEU A 56 19.54 -22.46 3.16
N ALA A 57 19.67 -23.57 2.44
CA ALA A 57 20.50 -24.71 2.86
C ALA A 57 22.01 -24.45 2.67
N GLY A 58 22.52 -23.38 3.28
CA GLY A 58 23.93 -22.97 3.19
C GLY A 58 24.78 -23.30 4.41
N ALA A 59 24.16 -23.65 5.54
CA ALA A 59 24.87 -23.96 6.79
C ALA A 59 25.79 -25.18 6.65
N GLY A 60 26.94 -25.13 7.32
CA GLY A 60 27.94 -26.19 7.29
C GLY A 60 29.36 -25.65 7.09
N VAL A 61 30.32 -26.56 6.97
CA VAL A 61 31.72 -26.21 6.75
C VAL A 61 31.94 -25.89 5.27
N ILE A 62 32.63 -24.80 4.96
CA ILE A 62 33.13 -24.48 3.62
C ILE A 62 34.66 -24.53 3.62
N SER A 63 35.24 -25.34 2.74
CA SER A 63 36.69 -25.50 2.65
C SER A 63 37.35 -24.30 1.99
N ALA A 64 38.67 -24.16 2.18
CA ALA A 64 39.46 -23.13 1.50
C ALA A 64 39.23 -23.18 -0.01
N LYS A 65 38.90 -22.03 -0.61
CA LYS A 65 38.61 -21.85 -2.04
C LYS A 65 37.46 -22.69 -2.62
N GLU A 66 36.69 -23.41 -1.79
CA GLU A 66 35.50 -24.14 -2.25
C GLU A 66 34.50 -23.16 -2.88
N LEU A 67 33.89 -23.58 -3.98
CA LEU A 67 32.74 -22.90 -4.57
C LEU A 67 31.49 -23.70 -4.27
N ARG A 68 30.52 -23.06 -3.60
CA ARG A 68 29.21 -23.65 -3.30
C ARG A 68 28.13 -22.80 -3.94
N VAL A 69 27.21 -23.45 -4.65
CA VAL A 69 26.08 -22.81 -5.31
C VAL A 69 24.80 -23.34 -4.68
N ILE A 70 23.99 -22.44 -4.13
CA ILE A 70 22.71 -22.77 -3.51
C ILE A 70 21.59 -22.17 -4.38
N PRO A 71 20.64 -22.99 -4.89
CA PRO A 71 19.53 -22.46 -5.68
C PRO A 71 18.60 -21.62 -4.80
N PHE A 72 18.04 -20.56 -5.38
CA PHE A 72 17.10 -19.65 -4.75
C PHE A 72 15.84 -19.56 -5.60
N THR A 73 14.68 -19.56 -4.94
CA THR A 73 13.39 -19.33 -5.59
C THR A 73 12.48 -18.55 -4.66
N TYR A 74 11.80 -17.54 -5.18
CA TYR A 74 10.87 -16.71 -4.43
C TYR A 74 9.68 -16.28 -5.30
N THR A 75 8.47 -16.39 -4.76
CA THR A 75 7.25 -15.89 -5.44
C THR A 75 6.92 -14.51 -4.92
N ILE A 76 6.82 -13.53 -5.82
CA ILE A 76 6.50 -12.14 -5.44
C ILE A 76 5.05 -12.07 -4.96
N PRO A 77 4.79 -11.55 -3.74
CA PRO A 77 3.42 -11.44 -3.22
C PRO A 77 2.52 -10.58 -4.10
N LEU A 78 1.24 -10.95 -4.17
CA LEU A 78 0.24 -10.27 -5.02
C LEU A 78 -0.05 -8.83 -4.59
N ASN A 79 0.13 -8.54 -3.31
CA ASN A 79 -0.17 -7.27 -2.66
C ASN A 79 1.02 -6.30 -2.58
N LEU A 80 2.17 -6.61 -3.18
CA LEU A 80 3.28 -5.66 -3.17
C LEU A 80 2.97 -4.45 -4.05
N PRO A 81 3.26 -3.24 -3.57
CA PRO A 81 3.33 -2.07 -4.42
C PRO A 81 4.28 -2.21 -5.61
N VAL A 82 3.93 -1.49 -6.66
CA VAL A 82 4.74 -1.35 -7.86
C VAL A 82 5.93 -0.44 -7.54
N SER A 83 7.09 -0.83 -8.04
CA SER A 83 8.32 -0.04 -7.96
C SER A 83 8.17 1.25 -8.76
N ARG A 84 8.44 2.37 -8.09
CA ARG A 84 8.47 3.74 -8.60
C ARG A 84 9.48 4.56 -7.79
N HIS A 85 9.60 5.86 -8.05
CA HIS A 85 10.59 6.69 -7.37
C HIS A 85 10.49 6.62 -5.82
N LYS A 86 9.27 6.50 -5.29
CA LYS A 86 9.02 6.41 -3.85
C LYS A 86 9.04 4.98 -3.29
N VAL A 87 9.06 3.95 -4.11
CA VAL A 87 8.97 2.55 -3.66
C VAL A 87 9.98 1.69 -4.40
N SER A 88 10.88 1.04 -3.65
CA SER A 88 11.94 0.21 -4.22
C SER A 88 12.14 -1.08 -3.43
N TYR A 89 12.68 -2.09 -4.11
CA TYR A 89 12.94 -3.40 -3.52
C TYR A 89 14.37 -3.85 -3.80
N TYR A 90 14.90 -4.66 -2.89
CA TYR A 90 16.15 -5.38 -3.10
C TYR A 90 16.15 -6.65 -2.27
N PHE A 91 16.88 -7.65 -2.75
CA PHE A 91 17.26 -8.79 -1.95
C PHE A 91 18.54 -8.48 -1.19
N ASP A 92 18.57 -8.85 0.08
CA ASP A 92 19.72 -8.73 0.96
C ASP A 92 20.11 -10.12 1.44
N THR A 93 21.18 -10.65 0.84
CA THR A 93 21.74 -11.96 1.16
C THR A 93 22.58 -11.85 2.43
N GLN A 94 22.28 -12.65 3.45
CA GLN A 94 22.96 -12.65 4.74
C GLN A 94 23.67 -13.99 4.94
N LEU A 95 24.98 -13.95 5.13
CA LEU A 95 25.82 -15.11 5.42
C LEU A 95 26.49 -14.93 6.78
N ASP A 96 26.04 -15.72 7.76
CA ASP A 96 26.57 -15.76 9.13
C ASP A 96 27.69 -16.79 9.22
N ILE A 97 28.88 -16.35 9.65
CA ILE A 97 30.08 -17.18 9.75
C ILE A 97 30.51 -17.29 11.22
N ASP A 98 30.67 -18.52 11.69
CA ASP A 98 31.06 -18.82 13.08
C ASP A 98 32.40 -18.18 13.44
N GLY A 99 32.39 -17.26 14.41
CA GLY A 99 33.56 -16.51 14.85
C GLY A 99 34.20 -15.64 13.76
N GLY A 100 33.51 -15.41 12.64
CA GLY A 100 33.96 -14.66 11.48
C GLY A 100 33.24 -13.32 11.31
N PHE A 101 33.58 -12.62 10.23
CA PHE A 101 32.82 -11.44 9.79
C PHE A 101 31.70 -11.87 8.86
N ASP A 102 30.47 -11.55 9.23
CA ASP A 102 29.29 -11.76 8.39
C ASP A 102 29.43 -11.04 7.06
N ARG A 103 28.87 -11.66 6.02
CA ARG A 103 28.88 -11.10 4.66
C ARG A 103 27.47 -10.77 4.23
N THR A 104 27.35 -9.62 3.57
CA THR A 104 26.09 -9.15 2.98
C THR A 104 26.26 -8.90 1.49
N ASP A 105 25.19 -9.07 0.74
CA ASP A 105 25.14 -8.77 -0.69
C ASP A 105 23.75 -8.23 -1.06
N VAL A 106 23.71 -7.13 -1.80
CA VAL A 106 22.47 -6.39 -2.10
C VAL A 106 22.21 -6.40 -3.59
N ASP A 107 21.08 -6.96 -3.98
CA ASP A 107 20.66 -7.08 -5.38
C ASP A 107 19.27 -6.45 -5.59
N HIS A 108 19.21 -5.39 -6.38
CA HIS A 108 17.94 -4.67 -6.65
C HIS A 108 16.98 -5.47 -7.53
N LEU A 109 15.69 -5.37 -7.21
CA LEU A 109 14.61 -5.94 -8.01
C LEU A 109 13.58 -4.86 -8.35
N MET A 110 12.97 -4.98 -9.53
CA MET A 110 11.90 -4.09 -9.97
C MET A 110 10.59 -4.86 -10.10
N VAL A 111 9.60 -4.49 -9.28
CA VAL A 111 8.21 -4.95 -9.39
C VAL A 111 7.47 -3.94 -10.27
N ASN A 112 6.98 -4.34 -11.43
CA ASN A 112 6.30 -3.50 -12.39
C ASN A 112 4.78 -3.76 -12.40
N VAL A 113 4.02 -2.87 -13.05
CA VAL A 113 2.59 -3.06 -13.25
C VAL A 113 2.31 -4.34 -14.07
N PRO A 114 1.37 -5.19 -13.62
CA PRO A 114 0.78 -6.27 -14.41
C PRO A 114 0.21 -5.80 -15.75
N LYS A 115 0.04 -6.75 -16.69
CA LYS A 115 -0.38 -6.48 -18.08
C LYS A 115 -1.67 -5.63 -18.18
N PRO A 116 -2.73 -5.87 -17.39
CA PRO A 116 -3.97 -5.09 -17.49
C PRO A 116 -3.76 -3.59 -17.21
N VAL A 117 -3.08 -3.26 -16.11
CA VAL A 117 -2.79 -1.85 -15.74
C VAL A 117 -1.81 -1.23 -16.74
N ARG A 118 -0.83 -2.00 -17.23
CA ARG A 118 0.08 -1.52 -18.27
C ARG A 118 -0.65 -1.10 -19.55
N ALA A 119 -1.72 -1.79 -19.94
CA ALA A 119 -2.53 -1.40 -21.10
C ALA A 119 -3.19 -0.03 -20.89
N ILE A 120 -3.66 0.27 -19.67
CA ILE A 120 -4.22 1.58 -19.31
C ILE A 120 -3.13 2.66 -19.42
N PHE A 121 -1.92 2.40 -18.93
CA PHE A 121 -0.81 3.35 -19.00
C PHE A 121 -0.44 3.66 -20.45
N GLN A 122 -0.36 2.61 -21.28
CA GLN A 122 -0.12 2.76 -22.71
C GLN A 122 -1.23 3.55 -23.40
N ALA A 123 -2.50 3.33 -23.04
CA ALA A 123 -3.60 4.11 -23.59
C ALA A 123 -3.53 5.60 -23.21
N LEU A 124 -3.12 5.93 -21.99
CA LEU A 124 -2.85 7.32 -21.57
C LEU A 124 -1.69 7.93 -22.35
N GLU A 125 -0.61 7.17 -22.56
CA GLU A 125 0.52 7.62 -23.39
C GLU A 125 0.10 7.96 -24.82
N HIS A 126 -0.83 7.19 -25.41
CA HIS A 126 -1.42 7.48 -26.74
C HIS A 126 -2.30 8.73 -26.76
N LEU A 127 -2.89 9.09 -25.62
CA LEU A 127 -3.62 10.35 -25.44
C LEU A 127 -2.69 11.54 -25.14
N GLY A 128 -1.38 11.32 -25.17
CA GLY A 128 -0.37 12.35 -24.94
C GLY A 128 -0.10 12.62 -23.46
N PHE A 129 -0.41 11.68 -22.56
CA PHE A 129 0.01 11.77 -21.16
C PHE A 129 1.38 11.15 -20.92
N ARG A 130 2.05 11.57 -19.83
CA ARG A 130 3.31 11.01 -19.35
C ARG A 130 3.24 10.83 -17.84
N GLU A 131 3.72 9.69 -17.36
CA GLU A 131 3.82 9.41 -15.93
C GLU A 131 4.75 10.44 -15.26
N THR A 132 4.33 11.01 -14.13
CA THR A 132 5.06 12.07 -13.43
C THR A 132 6.00 11.51 -12.37
N ALA A 133 6.94 12.34 -11.88
CA ALA A 133 7.85 11.95 -10.80
C ALA A 133 7.13 11.71 -9.46
N ASN A 134 5.90 12.21 -9.31
CA ASN A 134 5.07 12.02 -8.13
C ASN A 134 4.34 10.66 -8.11
N SER A 135 4.29 9.98 -9.27
CA SER A 135 3.64 8.68 -9.44
C SER A 135 4.22 7.60 -8.53
N GLY A 136 3.34 6.67 -8.12
CA GLY A 136 3.66 5.56 -7.24
C GLY A 136 3.68 5.93 -5.76
N LYS A 137 3.03 7.03 -5.39
CA LYS A 137 2.81 7.43 -3.98
C LYS A 137 1.91 6.40 -3.30
N LEU A 138 2.23 6.08 -2.04
CA LEU A 138 1.41 5.20 -1.20
C LEU A 138 0.60 6.02 -0.20
N ASP A 139 -0.65 5.64 -0.03
CA ASP A 139 -1.56 6.15 1.01
C ASP A 139 -2.48 5.03 1.53
N LYS A 140 -3.44 5.40 2.39
CA LYS A 140 -4.41 4.46 2.98
C LYS A 140 -5.30 3.74 1.97
N TYR A 141 -5.38 4.25 0.74
CA TYR A 141 -6.14 3.66 -0.36
C TYR A 141 -5.24 2.92 -1.35
N GLY A 142 -3.97 2.66 -1.02
CA GLY A 142 -3.04 1.94 -1.89
C GLY A 142 -2.14 2.86 -2.69
N GLN A 143 -1.79 2.45 -3.92
CA GLN A 143 -0.81 3.16 -4.74
C GLN A 143 -1.46 4.02 -5.82
N GLU A 144 -1.15 5.32 -5.77
CA GLU A 144 -1.59 6.34 -6.72
C GLU A 144 -0.57 6.54 -7.83
N PHE A 145 -1.03 6.50 -9.07
CA PHE A 145 -0.23 6.74 -10.26
C PHE A 145 -0.66 8.02 -10.95
N ALA A 146 0.29 8.90 -11.25
CA ALA A 146 0.02 10.27 -11.63
C ALA A 146 0.59 10.58 -13.03
N PHE A 147 -0.19 11.25 -13.87
CA PHE A 147 0.10 11.48 -15.28
C PHE A 147 -0.20 12.92 -15.70
N SER A 148 0.76 13.61 -16.32
CA SER A 148 0.54 14.98 -16.84
C SER A 148 0.36 14.99 -18.36
N PRO A 149 -0.49 15.87 -18.90
CA PRO A 149 -0.71 15.96 -20.33
C PRO A 149 0.40 16.74 -21.03
N THR A 150 0.82 16.24 -22.18
CA THR A 150 1.84 16.85 -23.05
C THR A 150 1.29 17.30 -24.41
N GLU A 151 0.08 16.85 -24.77
CA GLU A 151 -0.54 17.13 -26.08
C GLU A 151 -2.02 17.55 -25.95
N MET A 152 -2.97 16.70 -26.37
CA MET A 152 -4.41 16.99 -26.54
C MET A 152 -5.07 17.72 -25.36
N PHE A 153 -4.74 17.31 -24.14
CA PHE A 153 -5.34 17.83 -22.92
C PHE A 153 -4.50 18.93 -22.24
N SER A 154 -3.40 19.35 -22.88
CA SER A 154 -2.55 20.42 -22.36
C SER A 154 -3.34 21.73 -22.23
N GLY A 155 -3.22 22.38 -21.08
CA GLY A 155 -3.94 23.61 -20.77
C GLY A 155 -5.37 23.42 -20.26
N GLN A 156 -5.93 22.21 -20.33
CA GLN A 156 -7.25 21.86 -19.79
C GLN A 156 -7.15 20.97 -18.55
N VAL A 157 -6.14 20.09 -18.51
CA VAL A 157 -5.87 19.17 -17.40
C VAL A 157 -4.49 19.46 -16.84
N ASN A 158 -4.35 19.43 -15.52
CA ASN A 158 -3.06 19.49 -14.83
C ASN A 158 -2.44 18.10 -14.69
N GLU A 159 -3.20 17.18 -14.10
CA GLU A 159 -2.80 15.82 -13.82
C GLU A 159 -4.01 14.88 -13.91
N VAL A 160 -3.75 13.61 -14.22
CA VAL A 160 -4.68 12.50 -14.08
C VAL A 160 -4.06 11.54 -13.08
N GLU A 161 -4.77 11.28 -11.99
CA GLU A 161 -4.35 10.36 -10.94
C GLU A 161 -5.23 9.11 -10.96
N LEU A 162 -4.60 7.96 -10.78
CA LEU A 162 -5.24 6.66 -10.94
C LEU A 162 -4.88 5.72 -9.80
N ARG A 163 -5.90 5.04 -9.28
CA ARG A 163 -5.76 3.84 -8.46
C ARG A 163 -6.51 2.69 -9.11
N PHE A 164 -6.05 1.47 -8.84
CA PHE A 164 -6.58 0.27 -9.47
C PHE A 164 -6.90 -0.80 -8.45
N ALA A 165 -7.90 -1.63 -8.73
CA ALA A 165 -8.12 -2.91 -8.07
C ALA A 165 -8.33 -4.02 -9.12
N TYR A 166 -7.59 -5.12 -8.96
CA TYR A 166 -7.79 -6.33 -9.74
C TYR A 166 -9.06 -7.04 -9.31
N GLU A 167 -9.84 -7.44 -10.31
CA GLU A 167 -10.93 -8.41 -10.16
C GLU A 167 -10.77 -9.51 -11.21
N ASP A 168 -11.45 -10.65 -11.02
CA ASP A 168 -11.32 -11.81 -11.91
C ASP A 168 -11.63 -11.50 -13.37
N THR A 169 -12.55 -10.55 -13.61
CA THR A 169 -13.06 -10.20 -14.95
C THR A 169 -12.49 -8.91 -15.52
N GLY A 170 -11.58 -8.23 -14.81
CA GLY A 170 -11.09 -6.92 -15.25
C GLY A 170 -10.36 -6.11 -14.18
N VAL A 171 -10.41 -4.78 -14.33
CA VAL A 171 -9.77 -3.84 -13.42
C VAL A 171 -10.76 -2.74 -13.06
N TYR A 172 -11.01 -2.56 -11.77
CA TYR A 172 -11.71 -1.38 -11.26
C TYR A 172 -10.72 -0.20 -11.19
N VAL A 173 -11.16 0.97 -11.64
CA VAL A 173 -10.33 2.17 -11.76
C VAL A 173 -11.01 3.31 -11.00
N TRP A 174 -10.24 3.94 -10.10
CA TRP A 174 -10.56 5.25 -9.54
C TRP A 174 -9.68 6.27 -10.25
N MET A 175 -10.31 7.16 -11.01
CA MET A 175 -9.65 8.19 -11.80
C MET A 175 -10.02 9.58 -11.29
N GLU A 176 -9.01 10.37 -10.99
CA GLU A 176 -9.12 11.78 -10.67
C GLU A 176 -8.52 12.58 -11.81
N VAL A 177 -9.23 13.61 -12.26
CA VAL A 177 -8.80 14.50 -13.34
C VAL A 177 -8.80 15.93 -12.81
N ASP A 178 -7.62 16.53 -12.75
CA ASP A 178 -7.44 17.89 -12.27
C ASP A 178 -7.73 18.88 -13.39
N CYS A 179 -8.97 19.33 -13.45
CA CYS A 179 -9.48 20.18 -14.51
C CYS A 179 -9.19 21.66 -14.23
N ARG A 180 -8.63 22.37 -15.22
CA ARG A 180 -8.45 23.83 -15.17
C ARG A 180 -9.75 24.54 -15.55
N GLN A 181 -10.28 25.36 -14.63
CA GLN A 181 -11.45 26.22 -14.85
C GLN A 181 -11.08 27.67 -14.52
N GLY A 182 -10.53 28.37 -15.51
CA GLY A 182 -10.00 29.74 -15.34
C GLY A 182 -8.77 29.75 -14.42
N TYR A 183 -8.89 30.38 -13.24
CA TYR A 183 -7.84 30.42 -12.22
C TYR A 183 -8.01 29.33 -11.15
N GLN A 184 -9.06 28.52 -11.23
CA GLN A 184 -9.35 27.46 -10.28
C GLN A 184 -9.02 26.09 -10.88
N GLU A 185 -8.64 25.18 -9.99
CA GLU A 185 -8.49 23.77 -10.26
C GLU A 185 -9.68 23.03 -9.65
N ILE A 186 -10.24 22.10 -10.42
CA ILE A 186 -11.36 21.27 -9.97
C ILE A 186 -10.98 19.81 -10.19
N GLU A 187 -10.88 19.07 -9.08
CA GLU A 187 -10.75 17.62 -9.06
C GLU A 187 -12.07 16.98 -9.50
N ALA A 188 -12.05 16.29 -10.64
CA ALA A 188 -13.17 15.50 -11.14
C ALA A 188 -12.88 14.00 -10.97
N LYS A 189 -13.65 13.36 -10.08
CA LYS A 189 -13.50 11.96 -9.63
C LYS A 189 -14.50 11.06 -10.34
N LYS A 190 -13.99 10.04 -11.03
CA LYS A 190 -14.77 9.05 -11.76
C LYS A 190 -14.30 7.64 -11.41
N GLU A 191 -15.27 6.78 -11.14
CA GLU A 191 -15.04 5.35 -10.93
C GLU A 191 -15.65 4.54 -12.06
N PHE A 192 -14.93 3.52 -12.53
CA PHE A 192 -15.43 2.64 -13.59
C PHE A 192 -14.71 1.29 -13.57
N PHE A 193 -15.39 0.28 -14.11
CA PHE A 193 -14.83 -1.04 -14.30
C PHE A 193 -14.43 -1.24 -15.77
N LEU A 194 -13.20 -1.71 -16.00
CA LEU A 194 -12.69 -2.09 -17.31
C LEU A 194 -12.67 -3.60 -17.44
N GLU A 195 -13.54 -4.16 -18.28
CA GLU A 195 -13.54 -5.59 -18.58
C GLU A 195 -12.26 -6.02 -19.30
N ASN A 196 -11.85 -7.28 -19.09
CA ASN A 196 -10.70 -7.87 -19.77
C ASN A 196 -10.74 -7.72 -21.30
N LEU A 197 -11.93 -7.76 -21.91
CA LEU A 197 -12.10 -7.58 -23.36
C LEU A 197 -11.69 -6.16 -23.80
N VAL A 198 -12.05 -5.15 -23.03
CA VAL A 198 -11.67 -3.75 -23.31
C VAL A 198 -10.18 -3.55 -23.10
N LEU A 199 -9.62 -4.12 -22.02
CA LEU A 199 -8.19 -4.05 -21.69
C LEU A 199 -7.29 -4.73 -22.74
N GLN A 200 -7.83 -5.63 -23.55
CA GLN A 200 -7.11 -6.28 -24.66
C GLN A 200 -7.20 -5.49 -25.98
N SER A 201 -8.02 -4.46 -26.06
CA SER A 201 -8.24 -3.66 -27.27
C SER A 201 -7.81 -2.21 -27.07
N GLU A 202 -6.55 -1.92 -27.39
CA GLU A 202 -5.94 -0.58 -27.28
C GLU A 202 -6.82 0.52 -27.89
N THR A 203 -7.36 0.33 -29.10
CA THR A 203 -8.23 1.33 -29.74
C THR A 203 -9.51 1.63 -28.95
N GLN A 204 -10.10 0.61 -28.32
CA GLN A 204 -11.31 0.80 -27.51
C GLN A 204 -10.96 1.48 -26.19
N LEU A 205 -9.87 1.04 -25.55
CA LEU A 205 -9.39 1.61 -24.30
C LEU A 205 -9.01 3.09 -24.44
N VAL A 206 -8.26 3.46 -25.49
CA VAL A 206 -7.90 4.86 -25.80
C VAL A 206 -9.15 5.71 -26.00
N LYS A 207 -10.13 5.25 -26.79
CA LYS A 207 -11.39 5.98 -27.01
C LYS A 207 -12.18 6.16 -25.73
N LEU A 208 -12.25 5.12 -24.89
CA LEU A 208 -13.00 5.15 -23.64
C LEU A 208 -12.38 6.13 -22.63
N LEU A 209 -11.06 6.05 -22.44
CA LEU A 209 -10.34 6.97 -21.55
C LEU A 209 -10.43 8.42 -22.06
N GLN A 210 -10.32 8.62 -23.39
CA GLN A 210 -10.53 9.94 -23.99
C GLN A 210 -11.90 10.49 -23.65
N GLN A 211 -12.96 9.69 -23.85
CA GLN A 211 -14.33 10.08 -23.54
C GLN A 211 -14.47 10.45 -22.07
N TYR A 212 -13.95 9.64 -21.15
CA TYR A 212 -14.08 9.90 -19.71
C TYR A 212 -13.34 11.16 -19.26
N ILE A 213 -12.14 11.42 -19.78
CA ILE A 213 -11.39 12.65 -19.50
C ILE A 213 -12.12 13.86 -20.08
N THR A 214 -12.66 13.77 -21.30
CA THR A 214 -13.46 14.85 -21.91
C THR A 214 -14.73 15.14 -21.10
N GLU A 215 -15.48 14.13 -20.68
CA GLU A 215 -16.67 14.29 -19.84
C GLU A 215 -16.35 14.97 -18.50
N ALA A 216 -15.20 14.64 -17.90
CA ALA A 216 -14.72 15.26 -16.67
C ALA A 216 -14.39 16.75 -16.86
N ILE A 217 -13.73 17.11 -17.96
CA ILE A 217 -13.43 18.51 -18.30
C ILE A 217 -14.70 19.32 -18.56
N GLU A 218 -15.67 18.74 -19.27
CA GLU A 218 -16.91 19.43 -19.64
C GLU A 218 -17.86 19.63 -18.45
N ASN A 219 -17.90 18.68 -17.51
CA ASN A 219 -18.85 18.68 -16.39
C ASN A 219 -18.18 18.38 -15.03
N PRO A 220 -17.10 19.10 -14.62
CA PRO A 220 -16.28 18.70 -13.48
C PRO A 220 -17.03 18.73 -12.15
N TYR A 221 -18.03 19.61 -12.00
CA TYR A 221 -18.85 19.71 -10.80
C TYR A 221 -19.75 18.49 -10.55
N MET A 222 -20.08 17.71 -11.59
CA MET A 222 -20.85 16.45 -11.45
C MET A 222 -20.03 15.35 -10.79
N TYR A 223 -18.71 15.50 -10.77
CA TYR A 223 -17.75 14.48 -10.37
C TYR A 223 -16.99 14.87 -9.09
N LYS A 224 -17.56 15.71 -8.23
CA LYS A 224 -16.92 16.11 -6.96
C LYS A 224 -17.09 15.12 -5.82
N GLN A 225 -17.86 14.05 -6.03
CA GLN A 225 -18.11 13.07 -4.98
C GLN A 225 -16.80 12.35 -4.64
N PRO A 226 -16.53 12.10 -3.35
CA PRO A 226 -15.36 11.32 -2.95
C PRO A 226 -15.47 9.90 -3.50
N PHE A 227 -14.32 9.28 -3.71
CA PHE A 227 -14.27 7.88 -4.10
C PHE A 227 -14.92 7.00 -3.02
N SER A 228 -15.74 6.04 -3.46
CA SER A 228 -16.42 5.07 -2.64
C SER A 228 -15.47 4.02 -2.06
N TYR A 229 -14.35 3.76 -2.73
CA TYR A 229 -13.40 2.67 -2.45
C TYR A 229 -14.12 1.39 -2.00
N LYS A 230 -15.11 0.91 -2.77
CA LYS A 230 -15.80 -0.36 -2.49
C LYS A 230 -15.30 -1.45 -3.45
N SER A 231 -14.54 -2.43 -2.96
CA SER A 231 -14.30 -3.67 -3.73
C SER A 231 -15.38 -4.70 -3.41
N ASN A 232 -16.10 -5.21 -4.41
CA ASN A 232 -17.08 -6.28 -4.23
C ASN A 232 -16.37 -7.63 -4.02
N SER A 233 -15.90 -7.92 -2.80
CA SER A 233 -15.47 -9.28 -2.44
C SER A 233 -16.47 -9.91 -1.47
N SER A 234 -17.22 -10.89 -1.99
CA SER A 234 -18.18 -11.69 -1.25
C SER A 234 -17.49 -12.89 -0.59
N TYR A 235 -16.57 -12.64 0.35
CA TYR A 235 -16.05 -13.67 1.25
C TYR A 235 -16.23 -13.28 2.73
N ARG A 236 -16.93 -14.17 3.44
CA ARG A 236 -17.24 -14.12 4.87
C ARG A 236 -15.97 -14.02 5.73
N GLY A 237 -15.97 -13.06 6.67
CA GLY A 237 -15.50 -13.28 8.03
C GLY A 237 -14.27 -12.46 8.47
N THR A 238 -14.52 -11.65 9.50
CA THR A 238 -13.58 -11.13 10.53
C THR A 238 -12.70 -9.91 10.18
N HIS A 239 -13.13 -8.76 10.72
CA HIS A 239 -12.43 -7.47 10.97
C HIS A 239 -11.81 -6.67 9.80
N GLY A 240 -12.43 -5.51 9.51
CA GLY A 240 -11.75 -4.26 9.14
C GLY A 240 -11.26 -4.12 7.69
N SER A 241 -11.56 -2.99 7.04
CA SER A 241 -11.46 -2.78 5.59
C SER A 241 -10.03 -2.86 5.01
N SER A 242 -9.65 -4.04 4.53
CA SER A 242 -8.58 -4.17 3.54
C SER A 242 -9.22 -4.35 2.17
N LEU A 243 -8.98 -3.40 1.26
CA LEU A 243 -9.48 -3.41 -0.12
C LEU A 243 -8.74 -4.49 -0.92
N ASN A 244 -9.14 -5.75 -0.73
CA ASN A 244 -8.57 -6.90 -1.43
C ASN A 244 -8.60 -6.67 -2.94
N GLY A 245 -7.45 -6.89 -3.59
CA GLY A 245 -7.28 -6.70 -5.03
C GLY A 245 -6.66 -5.36 -5.43
N MET A 246 -6.55 -4.36 -4.53
CA MET A 246 -5.92 -3.09 -4.89
C MET A 246 -4.47 -3.23 -5.34
N VAL A 247 -4.13 -2.52 -6.41
CA VAL A 247 -2.78 -2.45 -6.96
C VAL A 247 -1.94 -1.59 -6.04
N GLY A 248 -0.90 -2.22 -5.47
CA GLY A 248 -0.14 -1.63 -4.37
C GLY A 248 -0.98 -1.32 -3.13
N GLY A 249 -2.12 -1.99 -2.99
CA GLY A 249 -2.86 -2.00 -1.73
C GLY A 249 -2.05 -2.70 -0.66
N LEU A 250 -1.78 -2.00 0.44
CA LEU A 250 -1.15 -2.59 1.62
C LEU A 250 -2.17 -3.50 2.31
N ALA A 251 -2.19 -4.78 1.96
CA ALA A 251 -3.04 -5.75 2.63
C ALA A 251 -2.76 -5.74 4.16
N ILE A 252 -3.81 -5.81 4.97
CA ILE A 252 -3.68 -5.81 6.43
C ILE A 252 -2.92 -7.08 6.86
N GLY A 253 -1.69 -6.87 7.31
CA GLY A 253 -0.71 -7.85 7.76
C GLY A 253 0.50 -7.08 8.32
N ILE A 254 1.52 -7.77 8.84
CA ILE A 254 2.63 -7.11 9.58
C ILE A 254 3.24 -5.93 8.79
N LEU A 255 3.46 -6.08 7.49
CA LEU A 255 4.00 -5.01 6.65
C LEU A 255 2.99 -3.93 6.32
N GLY A 256 1.75 -4.33 6.04
CA GLY A 256 0.70 -3.39 5.70
C GLY A 256 0.36 -2.49 6.87
N SER A 257 0.25 -3.03 8.09
CA SER A 257 -0.02 -2.25 9.29
C SER A 257 1.14 -1.33 9.66
N MET A 258 2.38 -1.83 9.62
CA MET A 258 3.58 -1.02 9.95
C MET A 258 3.83 0.09 8.91
N LEU A 259 3.65 -0.21 7.63
CA LEU A 259 3.86 0.80 6.60
C LEU A 259 2.68 1.77 6.54
N LEU A 260 1.45 1.30 6.79
CA LEU A 260 0.30 2.19 6.90
C LEU A 260 0.45 3.15 8.08
N SER A 261 0.90 2.69 9.26
CA SER A 261 1.15 3.61 10.39
C SER A 261 2.20 4.65 10.03
N GLU A 262 3.32 4.26 9.42
CA GLU A 262 4.35 5.22 8.97
C GLU A 262 3.80 6.21 7.93
N ILE A 263 2.97 5.76 6.99
CA ILE A 263 2.34 6.63 6.00
C ILE A 263 1.29 7.54 6.66
N MET A 264 0.51 7.04 7.62
CA MET A 264 -0.53 7.78 8.32
C MET A 264 0.03 8.84 9.27
N ASP A 265 1.10 8.52 10.00
CA ASP A 265 1.82 9.48 10.85
C ASP A 265 2.39 10.63 10.01
N ASN A 266 2.71 10.36 8.74
CA ASN A 266 3.14 11.35 7.74
C ASN A 266 1.98 12.16 7.09
N LEU A 267 0.72 11.76 7.28
CA LEU A 267 -0.50 12.40 6.76
C LEU A 267 -1.19 13.22 7.86
N GLY A 268 -0.44 14.10 8.53
CA GLY A 268 -0.81 14.79 9.77
C GLY A 268 -2.13 15.57 9.89
N GLU A 269 -3.09 15.47 8.97
CA GLU A 269 -4.43 16.04 9.10
C GLU A 269 -5.45 15.23 8.28
N VAL A 270 -6.13 14.22 8.86
CA VAL A 270 -7.58 13.96 8.72
C VAL A 270 -7.99 13.01 9.86
N ALA A 271 -8.01 13.52 11.09
CA ALA A 271 -8.55 12.80 12.24
C ALA A 271 -10.09 12.87 12.35
N GLU A 272 -10.77 13.56 11.42
CA GLU A 272 -12.21 13.84 11.56
C GLU A 272 -13.15 12.73 11.06
N ASN A 273 -12.62 11.64 10.47
CA ASN A 273 -13.46 10.51 10.03
C ASN A 273 -12.87 9.13 10.36
N ALA A 274 -11.92 9.06 11.30
CA ALA A 274 -11.35 7.79 11.75
C ALA A 274 -12.36 6.97 12.59
N GLY A 275 -13.31 7.62 13.26
CA GLY A 275 -14.28 6.96 14.15
C GLY A 275 -15.28 6.04 13.45
N GLU A 276 -15.55 6.22 12.15
CA GLU A 276 -16.50 5.37 11.40
C GLU A 276 -15.82 4.23 10.61
N VAL A 277 -14.50 4.29 10.41
CA VAL A 277 -13.76 3.29 9.60
C VAL A 277 -13.02 2.29 10.49
N PHE A 278 -12.52 2.75 11.63
CA PHE A 278 -11.92 1.89 12.63
C PHE A 278 -13.00 1.65 13.68
N GLY A 279 -13.71 0.52 13.60
CA GLY A 279 -14.59 0.05 14.66
C GLY A 279 -13.79 -0.27 15.93
N PHE A 280 -13.30 0.76 16.58
CA PHE A 280 -12.94 0.73 17.98
C PHE A 280 -14.27 0.69 18.72
N GLU A 281 -14.77 -0.52 19.00
CA GLU A 281 -15.53 -0.68 20.23
C GLU A 281 -14.56 -0.28 21.33
N GLU A 282 -14.77 0.92 21.90
CA GLU A 282 -14.22 1.23 23.22
C GLU A 282 -14.85 0.18 24.15
N ASP A 283 -14.10 -0.90 24.40
CA ASP A 283 -14.36 -1.75 25.54
C ASP A 283 -14.16 -0.84 26.77
N ASP A 284 -15.28 -0.32 27.26
CA ASP A 284 -15.38 0.32 28.57
C ASP A 284 -14.73 -0.64 29.59
N PHE A 285 -13.56 -0.24 30.10
CA PHE A 285 -12.99 -0.82 31.31
C PHE A 285 -13.91 -0.45 32.48
N GLU A 286 -15.03 -1.15 32.63
CA GLU A 286 -15.74 -1.20 33.90
C GLU A 286 -14.95 -2.12 34.85
N GLU A 287 -14.28 -1.49 35.83
CA GLU A 287 -13.80 -2.13 37.05
C GLU A 287 -14.97 -2.89 37.71
N ASN A 288 -14.97 -4.21 37.56
CA ASN A 288 -15.83 -5.10 38.33
C ASN A 288 -15.28 -5.21 39.76
N ASP A 289 -15.76 -4.35 40.66
CA ASP A 289 -15.77 -4.64 42.09
C ASP A 289 -17.02 -5.47 42.43
N PHE A 290 -16.75 -6.70 42.84
CA PHE A 290 -17.71 -7.75 43.18
C PHE A 290 -18.28 -7.56 44.60
N GLU A 291 -19.60 -7.74 44.70
CA GLU A 291 -20.44 -8.26 45.81
C GLU A 291 -20.41 -7.51 47.16
N ASP A 292 -21.49 -6.82 47.55
CA ASP A 292 -22.77 -7.32 48.11
C ASP A 292 -22.61 -8.19 49.36
N ASP A 293 -22.88 -7.59 50.52
CA ASP A 293 -23.53 -8.24 51.68
C ASP A 293 -23.77 -7.21 52.80
N GLY A 294 -25.02 -7.12 53.27
CA GLY A 294 -25.31 -6.74 54.68
C GLY A 294 -26.22 -5.54 54.93
N ASP A 295 -27.52 -5.85 55.05
CA ASP A 295 -28.52 -5.36 56.04
C ASP A 295 -27.85 -4.70 57.29
N ASP A 296 -28.24 -3.53 57.82
CA ASP A 296 -29.39 -3.30 58.71
C ASP A 296 -29.54 -1.79 59.05
N GLY A 297 -30.77 -1.29 59.19
CA GLY A 297 -31.17 -0.46 60.35
C GLY A 297 -31.11 1.09 60.31
N GLY A 298 -32.29 1.71 60.13
CA GLY A 298 -32.87 2.58 61.17
C GLY A 298 -32.76 4.13 61.09
N PHE A 299 -33.94 4.76 60.93
CA PHE A 299 -34.54 5.77 61.84
C PHE A 299 -34.34 7.31 61.63
N PHE A 300 -35.48 8.03 61.76
CA PHE A 300 -35.78 9.49 61.94
C PHE A 300 -35.74 10.37 60.66
N ASP A 301 -36.83 10.97 60.15
CA ASP A 301 -37.94 11.85 60.65
C ASP A 301 -37.56 13.34 60.87
N PHE A 302 -38.54 14.21 60.55
CA PHE A 302 -38.63 15.69 60.51
C PHE A 302 -38.15 16.35 59.20
N GLY A 303 -38.90 17.22 58.52
CA GLY A 303 -39.97 18.15 58.94
C GLY A 303 -39.51 19.56 58.54
N ASP A 304 -40.06 20.10 57.44
CA ASP A 304 -40.88 21.32 57.40
C ASP A 304 -40.11 22.65 57.33
N ASP A 305 -40.77 23.64 56.71
CA ASP A 305 -40.61 25.10 56.82
C ASP A 305 -39.66 25.91 55.91
N GLY A 306 -40.30 26.81 55.14
CA GLY A 306 -39.91 28.22 54.93
C GLY A 306 -38.97 28.50 53.76
N GLY A 307 -39.24 29.39 52.78
CA GLY A 307 -40.03 30.62 52.81
C GLY A 307 -39.11 31.85 52.81
N PHE A 308 -39.35 32.79 51.86
CA PHE A 308 -38.78 34.14 51.67
C PHE A 308 -37.39 34.22 50.98
N ASP A 309 -37.23 34.84 49.80
CA ASP A 309 -37.50 36.23 49.34
C ASP A 309 -36.39 37.22 49.74
N GLY A 310 -36.00 38.06 48.78
CA GLY A 310 -35.22 39.27 49.02
C GLY A 310 -33.87 39.37 48.30
N GLY A 311 -33.88 40.01 47.13
CA GLY A 311 -33.31 41.35 47.04
C GLY A 311 -31.81 41.52 46.74
N ASP A 312 -31.60 42.14 45.57
CA ASP A 312 -30.75 43.30 45.32
C ASP A 312 -29.27 43.12 44.90
N ASP A 313 -29.03 43.75 43.74
CA ASP A 313 -27.83 44.42 43.20
C ASP A 313 -26.62 43.62 42.69
#